data_AF-A0A961L387-F1
#
_entry.id   AF-A0A961L387-F1
#
_cell.length_a   1.000
_cell.length_b   1.000
_cell.length_c   1.000
_cell.angle_alpha   90.00
_cell.angle_beta   90.00
_cell.angle_gamma   90.00
#
_symmetry.space_group_name_H-M   'P 1'
#
loop_
_entity.id
_entity.type
_entity.pdbx_description
1 polymer ?
#
loop_
_entity_poly.entity_id
_entity_poly.type
_entity_poly.pdbx_seq_one_letter_code
_entity_poly.pdbx_strand_id
1 'polypeptide(L)'
;MSLIADFGRAVAQLRDPRFLGVLLKALAITVIGLALVFWAVMAGLGWLLPESVALPWIGPVRFLDDLASLAAVGLMLVLSVVLMVPTAAAVVGFFLEEVAEAVEAEHYPGLAPVAGPGLSAQ
;
A
#
# COMPACT_ATOMS: atom_id res chain seq x y z
N MET A 1 19.83 15.49 24.82
CA MET A 1 18.55 15.43 24.06
C MET A 1 17.81 14.20 24.56
N SER A 2 16.64 14.37 25.19
CA SER A 2 15.87 13.23 25.70
C SER A 2 14.92 12.74 24.60
N LEU A 3 14.84 11.43 24.41
CA LEU A 3 13.93 10.74 23.47
C LEU A 3 12.51 11.31 23.48
N ILE A 4 12.02 11.72 24.65
CA ILE A 4 10.69 12.30 24.87
C ILE A 4 10.52 13.67 24.19
N ALA A 5 11.54 14.53 24.21
CA ALA A 5 11.48 15.84 23.57
C ALA A 5 11.49 15.70 22.04
N ASP A 6 12.27 14.75 21.51
CA ASP A 6 12.34 14.49 20.07
C ASP A 6 11.07 13.80 19.55
N PHE A 7 10.46 12.91 20.34
CA PHE A 7 9.11 12.37 20.04
C PHE A 7 8.05 13.48 19.97
N GLY A 8 8.07 14.41 20.92
CA GLY A 8 7.14 15.55 20.92
C GLY A 8 7.30 16.43 19.67
N ARG A 9 8.54 16.63 19.19
CA ARG A 9 8.81 17.35 17.94
C ARG A 9 8.32 16.58 16.71
N ALA A 10 8.53 15.27 16.65
CA ALA A 10 8.03 14.43 15.57
C ALA A 10 6.49 14.44 15.51
N VAL A 11 5.81 14.39 16.67
CA VAL A 11 4.35 14.52 16.75
C VAL A 11 3.88 15.91 16.34
N ALA A 12 4.61 16.97 16.70
CA ALA A 12 4.29 18.32 16.24
C ALA A 12 4.44 18.49 14.72
N GLN A 13 5.42 17.80 14.10
CA GLN A 13 5.61 17.76 12.65
C GLN A 13 4.45 17.11 11.90
N LEU A 14 3.63 16.27 12.55
CA LEU A 14 2.41 15.72 11.92
C LEU A 14 1.41 16.80 11.50
N ARG A 15 1.50 18.04 12.02
CA ARG A 15 0.65 19.16 11.62
C ARG A 15 1.19 19.94 10.41
N ASP A 16 2.39 19.62 9.92
CA ASP A 16 2.94 20.24 8.72
C ASP A 16 2.20 19.71 7.48
N PRO A 17 1.56 20.57 6.66
CA PRO A 17 0.81 20.15 5.48
C PRO A 17 1.68 19.43 4.43
N ARG A 18 2.98 19.72 4.34
CA ARG A 18 3.89 19.01 3.42
C ARG A 18 4.10 17.57 3.88
N PHE A 19 4.35 17.37 5.17
CA PHE A 19 4.51 16.03 5.76
C PHE A 19 3.23 15.21 5.66
N LEU A 20 2.09 15.82 5.98
CA LEU A 20 0.76 15.21 5.83
C LEU A 20 0.47 14.79 4.39
N GLY A 21 0.85 15.60 3.40
CA GLY A 21 0.69 15.26 1.98
C GLY A 21 1.43 13.97 1.60
N VAL A 22 2.68 13.82 2.05
CA VAL A 22 3.49 12.63 1.84
C VAL A 22 2.91 11.41 2.57
N LEU A 23 2.56 11.57 3.84
CA LEU A 23 1.96 10.52 4.67
C LEU A 23 0.65 10.00 4.06
N LEU A 24 -0.23 10.91 3.62
CA LEU A 24 -1.50 10.56 3.00
C LEU A 24 -1.32 9.86 1.65
N LYS A 25 -0.37 10.31 0.81
CA LYS A 25 -0.03 9.62 -0.44
C LYS A 25 0.44 8.19 -0.17
N ALA A 26 1.37 8.01 0.77
CA ALA A 26 1.88 6.69 1.13
C ALA A 26 0.76 5.80 1.69
N LEU A 27 -0.08 6.31 2.60
CA LEU A 27 -1.21 5.58 3.14
C LEU A 27 -2.22 5.18 2.05
N ALA A 28 -2.56 6.10 1.15
CA ALA A 28 -3.49 5.85 0.06
C ALA A 28 -2.99 4.74 -0.86
N ILE A 29 -1.70 4.76 -1.24
CA ILE A 29 -1.08 3.70 -2.05
C ILE A 29 -1.22 2.34 -1.36
N THR A 30 -0.90 2.26 -0.06
CA THR A 30 -1.00 1.02 0.71
C THR A 30 -2.43 0.49 0.76
N VAL A 31 -3.40 1.34 1.07
CA VAL A 31 -4.82 0.96 1.19
C VAL A 31 -5.39 0.53 -0.16
N ILE A 32 -5.10 1.28 -1.23
CA ILE A 32 -5.56 0.96 -2.58
C ILE A 32 -4.95 -0.37 -3.04
N GLY A 33 -3.65 -0.58 -2.83
CA GLY A 33 -2.97 -1.83 -3.16
C GLY A 33 -3.57 -3.02 -2.43
N LEU A 34 -3.85 -2.88 -1.13
CA LEU A 34 -4.46 -3.93 -0.32
C LEU A 34 -5.86 -4.28 -0.81
N ALA A 35 -6.70 -3.27 -1.07
CA ALA A 35 -8.04 -3.47 -1.57
C ALA A 35 -8.06 -4.18 -2.94
N LEU A 36 -7.16 -3.78 -3.86
CA LEU A 36 -7.07 -4.38 -5.19
C LEU A 36 -6.66 -5.85 -5.14
N VAL A 37 -5.63 -6.18 -4.37
CA VAL A 37 -5.16 -7.57 -4.26
C VAL A 37 -6.20 -8.43 -3.57
N PHE A 38 -6.81 -7.94 -2.50
CA PHE A 38 -7.90 -8.65 -1.81
C PHE A 38 -9.07 -8.93 -2.75
N TRP A 39 -9.52 -7.92 -3.50
CA TRP A 39 -10.60 -8.06 -4.47
C TRP A 39 -10.25 -9.07 -5.56
N ALA A 40 -9.04 -9.03 -6.11
CA ALA A 40 -8.59 -9.96 -7.14
C ALA A 40 -8.58 -11.41 -6.64
N VAL A 41 -8.12 -11.65 -5.41
CA VAL A 41 -8.12 -12.99 -4.80
C VAL A 41 -9.55 -13.49 -4.59
N MET A 42 -10.44 -12.66 -4.05
CA MET A 42 -11.85 -13.04 -3.83
C MET A 42 -12.59 -13.31 -5.13
N ALA A 43 -12.39 -12.47 -6.16
CA ALA A 43 -12.97 -12.68 -7.48
C ALA A 43 -12.46 -13.98 -8.13
N GLY A 44 -11.16 -14.28 -8.00
CA GLY A 44 -10.59 -15.54 -8.46
C GLY A 44 -11.16 -16.76 -7.74
N LEU A 45 -11.36 -16.68 -6.43
CA LEU A 45 -12.00 -17.74 -5.64
C LEU A 45 -13.45 -17.97 -6.07
N GLY A 46 -14.22 -16.90 -6.28
CA GLY A 46 -15.61 -16.99 -6.74
C GLY A 46 -15.76 -17.59 -8.13
N TRP A 47 -14.76 -17.45 -9.00
CA TRP A 47 -14.77 -18.12 -10.30
C TRP A 47 -14.45 -19.62 -10.20
N LEU A 48 -13.59 -20.02 -9.25
CA LEU A 48 -13.13 -21.40 -9.11
C LEU A 48 -14.06 -22.27 -8.27
N LEU A 49 -14.80 -21.67 -7.33
CA LEU A 49 -15.62 -22.38 -6.35
C LEU A 49 -17.11 -22.09 -6.58
N PRO A 50 -17.99 -23.11 -6.54
CA PRO A 50 -19.43 -22.90 -6.62
C PRO A 50 -19.96 -22.13 -5.40
N GLU A 51 -20.89 -21.19 -5.64
CA GLU A 51 -21.38 -20.23 -4.62
C GLU A 51 -22.17 -20.88 -3.49
N SER A 52 -22.79 -22.03 -3.74
CA SER A 52 -23.48 -22.83 -2.73
C SER A 52 -23.48 -24.32 -3.09
N VAL A 53 -23.50 -25.16 -2.07
CA VAL A 53 -23.81 -26.60 -2.24
C VAL A 53 -25.05 -26.91 -1.42
N ALA A 54 -26.05 -27.50 -2.10
CA ALA A 54 -27.25 -27.98 -1.44
C ALA A 54 -26.96 -29.32 -0.76
N LEU A 55 -26.97 -29.33 0.56
CA LEU A 55 -26.88 -30.55 1.34
C LEU A 55 -28.29 -31.13 1.56
N PRO A 56 -28.51 -32.43 1.30
CA PRO A 56 -29.85 -33.03 1.29
C PRO A 56 -30.61 -32.97 2.63
N TRP A 57 -29.94 -32.62 3.73
CA TRP A 57 -30.51 -32.59 5.10
C TRP A 57 -30.43 -31.20 5.74
N ILE A 58 -29.55 -30.34 5.26
CA ILE A 58 -29.18 -29.06 5.89
C ILE A 58 -29.64 -27.86 5.02
N GLY A 59 -29.95 -28.09 3.74
CA GLY A 59 -30.32 -27.03 2.79
C GLY A 59 -29.11 -26.43 2.07
N PRO A 60 -29.28 -25.31 1.35
CA PRO A 60 -28.20 -24.63 0.64
C PRO A 60 -27.23 -24.00 1.64
N VAL A 61 -26.00 -24.50 1.66
CA VAL A 61 -24.92 -23.92 2.47
C VAL A 61 -24.05 -23.06 1.57
N ARG A 62 -23.87 -21.80 1.97
CA ARG A 62 -23.03 -20.83 1.27
C ARG A 62 -21.62 -20.90 1.84
N PHE A 63 -20.91 -21.97 1.52
CA PHE A 63 -19.53 -22.21 1.97
C PHE A 63 -18.63 -21.03 1.64
N LEU A 64 -18.87 -20.38 0.51
CA LEU A 64 -18.09 -19.22 0.08
C LEU A 64 -18.29 -18.02 1.00
N ASP A 65 -19.51 -17.74 1.48
CA ASP A 65 -19.77 -16.63 2.42
C ASP A 65 -19.18 -16.91 3.80
N ASP A 66 -19.40 -18.12 4.32
CA ASP A 66 -18.92 -18.52 5.64
C ASP A 66 -17.39 -18.59 5.68
N LEU A 67 -16.79 -19.24 4.67
CA LEU A 67 -15.34 -19.28 4.50
C LEU A 67 -14.79 -17.90 4.21
N ALA A 68 -15.41 -17.08 3.35
CA ALA A 68 -14.94 -15.74 3.08
C ALA A 68 -14.98 -14.88 4.35
N SER A 69 -15.96 -15.02 5.25
CA SER A 69 -15.97 -14.23 6.48
C SER A 69 -14.74 -14.50 7.37
N LEU A 70 -14.39 -15.77 7.57
CA LEU A 70 -13.26 -16.19 8.41
C LEU A 70 -11.91 -16.07 7.68
N ALA A 71 -11.87 -16.54 6.43
CA ALA A 71 -10.71 -16.47 5.57
C ALA A 71 -10.41 -15.04 5.13
N ALA A 72 -11.38 -14.12 5.04
CA ALA A 72 -11.11 -12.72 4.75
C ALA A 72 -10.27 -12.08 5.84
N VAL A 73 -10.55 -12.35 7.12
CA VAL A 73 -9.73 -11.83 8.22
C VAL A 73 -8.30 -12.39 8.12
N GLY A 74 -8.16 -13.71 7.96
CA GLY A 74 -6.84 -14.33 7.80
C GLY A 74 -6.08 -13.86 6.55
N LEU A 75 -6.77 -13.80 5.42
CA LEU A 75 -6.22 -13.35 4.15
C LEU A 75 -5.86 -11.87 4.19
N MET A 76 -6.67 -11.01 4.81
CA MET A 76 -6.35 -9.59 4.96
C MET A 76 -5.09 -9.40 5.79
N LEU A 77 -4.90 -10.18 6.86
CA LEU A 77 -3.68 -10.15 7.67
C LEU A 77 -2.47 -10.63 6.87
N VAL A 78 -2.58 -11.77 6.17
CA VAL A 78 -1.49 -12.31 5.33
C VAL A 78 -1.15 -11.35 4.19
N LEU A 79 -2.15 -10.86 3.46
CA LEU A 79 -1.98 -9.88 2.39
C LEU A 79 -1.39 -8.58 2.92
N SER A 80 -1.75 -8.12 4.12
CA SER A 80 -1.13 -6.94 4.73
C SER A 80 0.38 -7.12 4.94
N VAL A 81 0.80 -8.31 5.38
CA VAL A 81 2.24 -8.62 5.56
C VAL A 81 2.93 -8.76 4.21
N VAL A 82 2.35 -9.50 3.27
CA VAL A 82 2.92 -9.69 1.92
C VAL A 82 3.00 -8.35 1.18
N LEU A 83 2.02 -7.46 1.35
CA LEU A 83 2.02 -6.14 0.75
C LEU A 83 3.08 -5.20 1.32
N MET A 84 3.68 -5.50 2.46
CA MET A 84 4.80 -4.71 2.97
C MET A 84 5.90 -4.55 1.93
N VAL A 85 6.27 -5.61 1.19
CA VAL A 85 7.36 -5.56 0.21
C VAL A 85 6.97 -4.73 -1.04
N PRO A 86 5.85 -5.00 -1.74
CA PRO A 86 5.38 -4.16 -2.85
C PRO A 86 5.14 -2.70 -2.46
N THR A 87 4.53 -2.46 -1.29
CA THR A 87 4.26 -1.10 -0.81
C THR A 87 5.55 -0.36 -0.52
N ALA A 88 6.52 -0.99 0.16
CA ALA A 88 7.83 -0.37 0.38
C ALA A 88 8.54 -0.04 -0.93
N ALA A 89 8.51 -0.96 -1.91
CA ALA A 89 9.07 -0.71 -3.23
C ALA A 89 8.37 0.45 -3.96
N ALA A 90 7.04 0.54 -3.88
CA ALA A 90 6.27 1.63 -4.49
C ALA A 90 6.57 2.98 -3.81
N VAL A 91 6.59 3.02 -2.47
CA VAL A 91 6.89 4.24 -1.70
C VAL A 91 8.32 4.70 -2.01
N VAL A 92 9.32 3.82 -1.90
CA VAL A 92 10.71 4.17 -2.24
C VAL A 92 10.81 4.61 -3.70
N GLY A 93 10.11 3.93 -4.62
CA GLY A 93 10.03 4.33 -6.03
C GLY A 93 9.49 5.75 -6.23
N PHE A 94 8.42 6.14 -5.55
CA PHE A 94 7.86 7.50 -5.68
C PHE A 94 8.72 8.60 -5.05
N PHE A 95 9.48 8.29 -4.01
CA PHE A 95 10.31 9.26 -3.30
C PHE A 95 11.77 9.27 -3.76
N LEU A 96 12.17 8.33 -4.63
CA LEU A 96 13.55 8.23 -5.09
C LEU A 96 13.97 9.47 -5.88
N GLU A 97 13.16 9.93 -6.82
CA GLU A 97 13.43 11.18 -7.55
C GLU A 97 13.47 12.41 -6.63
N GLU A 98 12.50 12.56 -5.71
CA GLU A 98 12.46 13.70 -4.78
C GLU A 98 13.70 13.73 -3.86
N VAL A 99 14.14 12.57 -3.39
CA VAL A 99 15.35 12.44 -2.55
C VAL A 99 16.61 12.68 -3.38
N ALA A 100 16.67 12.17 -4.62
CA ALA A 100 17.80 12.38 -5.51
C ALA A 100 17.98 13.86 -5.83
N GLU A 101 16.92 14.57 -6.21
CA GLU A 101 16.94 16.02 -6.46
C GLU A 101 17.43 16.81 -5.24
N ALA A 102 16.94 16.46 -4.04
CA ALA A 102 17.36 17.12 -2.81
C ALA A 102 18.85 16.90 -2.52
N VAL A 103 19.36 15.68 -2.75
CA VAL A 103 20.79 15.37 -2.57
C VAL A 103 21.66 16.08 -3.61
N GLU A 104 21.21 16.11 -4.87
CA GLU A 104 21.89 16.80 -5.97
C GLU A 104 22.00 18.31 -5.75
N ALA A 105 20.93 18.96 -5.27
CA ALA A 105 20.95 20.39 -4.98
C ALA A 105 21.95 20.75 -3.86
N GLU A 106 22.08 19.90 -2.86
CA GLU A 106 22.96 20.12 -1.70
C GLU A 106 24.43 19.79 -2.03
N HIS A 107 24.69 18.67 -2.73
CA HIS A 107 26.04 18.14 -2.91
C HIS A 107 26.62 18.38 -4.32
N TYR A 108 25.79 18.68 -5.32
CA TYR A 108 26.19 18.83 -6.72
C TYR A 108 25.56 20.07 -7.41
N PRO A 109 25.73 21.29 -6.87
CA PRO A 109 25.04 22.50 -7.34
C PRO A 109 25.40 22.97 -8.77
N GLY A 110 26.39 22.35 -9.42
CA GLY A 110 26.84 22.69 -10.78
C GLY A 110 26.41 21.71 -11.87
N LEU A 111 25.66 20.65 -11.55
CA LEU A 111 25.19 19.69 -12.55
C LEU A 111 23.99 20.25 -13.31
N ALA A 112 23.97 20.01 -14.63
CA ALA A 112 22.83 20.36 -15.47
C ALA A 112 21.63 19.48 -15.10
N PRO A 113 20.38 20.00 -15.11
CA PRO A 113 19.20 19.22 -14.76
C PRO A 113 19.07 17.98 -15.64
N VAL A 114 19.00 16.81 -15.04
CA VAL A 114 18.70 15.57 -15.76
C VAL A 114 17.23 15.59 -16.13
N ALA A 115 16.92 15.58 -17.42
CA ALA A 115 15.57 15.32 -17.87
C ALA A 115 15.18 13.93 -17.36
N GLY A 116 14.22 13.86 -16.41
CA GLY A 116 13.71 12.60 -15.88
C GLY A 116 13.23 11.69 -17.02
N PRO A 117 13.06 10.37 -16.77
CA PRO A 117 12.63 9.40 -17.77
C PRO A 117 11.21 9.74 -18.26
N GLY A 118 11.13 10.70 -19.18
CA GLY A 118 9.92 11.15 -19.82
C GLY A 118 9.54 10.16 -20.89
N LEU A 119 8.34 9.61 -20.77
CA LEU A 119 7.58 8.94 -21.81
C LEU A 119 7.23 9.89 -23.00
N SER A 120 8.06 10.89 -23.29
CA SER A 120 7.83 11.96 -24.28
C SER A 120 8.85 11.94 -25.42
N ALA A 121 9.54 10.81 -25.63
CA ALA A 121 10.44 10.59 -26.76
C ALA A 121 9.98 9.43 -27.65
N GLN A 122 8.66 9.29 -27.84
CA GLN A 122 8.09 8.52 -28.95
C GLN A 122 7.14 9.40 -29.75
#